data_AF-A0A1J8RFD2-F1
#
_entry.id   AF-A0A1J8RFD2-F1
#
_cell.length_a   1.000
_cell.length_b   1.000
_cell.length_c   1.000
_cell.angle_alpha   90.00
_cell.angle_beta   90.00
_cell.angle_gamma   90.00
#
_symmetry.space_group_name_H-M   'P 1'
#
loop_
_entity.id
_entity.type
_entity.pdbx_description
1 polymer ?
#
loop_
_entity_poly.entity_id
_entity_poly.type
_entity_poly.pdbx_seq_one_letter_code
_entity_poly.pdbx_strand_id
1 'polypeptide(L)'
;MNIKSTISLIIAAAAAPAVVAGPLGYAICQTGCNALVVSCYAGAGFTFGVALPVAPAVIVACNAGLGTCMAACAVVAFSPTL
;
A
#
# COMPACT_ATOMS: atom_id res chain seq x y z
N MET A 1 7.55 34.16 -27.53
CA MET A 1 6.53 33.21 -27.02
C MET A 1 5.15 33.72 -27.41
N ASN A 2 4.37 32.93 -28.14
CA ASN A 2 3.08 33.36 -28.68
C ASN A 2 1.99 33.20 -27.60
N ILE A 3 1.33 34.28 -27.21
CA ILE A 3 0.28 34.32 -26.16
C ILE A 3 -0.77 33.21 -26.33
N LYS A 4 -1.13 32.88 -27.58
CA LYS A 4 -2.06 31.79 -27.90
C LYS A 4 -1.55 30.43 -27.44
N SER A 5 -0.25 30.18 -27.62
CA SER A 5 0.41 28.93 -27.21
C SER A 5 0.50 28.80 -25.70
N THR A 6 0.70 29.92 -24.98
CA THR A 6 0.72 29.95 -23.51
C THR A 6 -0.68 29.68 -22.94
N ILE A 7 -1.72 30.26 -23.54
CA ILE A 7 -3.12 30.02 -23.12
C ILE A 7 -3.51 28.55 -23.33
N SER A 8 -3.18 27.95 -24.48
CA SER A 8 -3.43 26.51 -24.70
C SER A 8 -2.70 25.61 -23.70
N LEU A 9 -1.48 25.97 -23.30
CA LEU A 9 -0.71 25.20 -22.31
C LEU A 9 -1.32 25.27 -20.91
N ILE A 10 -1.81 26.45 -20.50
CA ILE A 10 -2.47 26.65 -19.20
C ILE A 10 -3.79 25.87 -19.13
N ILE A 11 -4.58 25.87 -20.21
CA ILE A 11 -5.85 25.12 -20.28
C ILE A 11 -5.59 23.61 -20.21
N ALA A 12 -4.55 23.12 -20.90
CA ALA A 12 -4.16 21.71 -20.84
C ALA A 12 -3.69 21.28 -19.44
N ALA A 13 -2.93 22.15 -18.74
CA ALA A 13 -2.46 21.88 -17.39
C ALA A 13 -3.61 21.88 -16.35
N ALA A 14 -4.59 22.77 -16.51
CA ALA A 14 -5.76 22.83 -15.63
C ALA A 14 -6.75 21.66 -15.84
N ALA A 15 -6.72 21.02 -17.02
CA ALA A 15 -7.51 19.84 -17.35
C ALA A 15 -6.81 18.52 -16.99
N ALA A 16 -5.56 18.56 -16.51
CA ALA A 16 -4.87 17.37 -16.05
C ALA A 16 -5.57 16.83 -14.79
N PRO A 17 -6.04 15.57 -14.78
CA PRO A 17 -6.61 14.99 -13.58
C PRO A 17 -5.54 14.96 -12.48
N ALA A 18 -5.92 15.36 -11.27
CA ALA A 18 -5.09 15.14 -10.10
C ALA A 18 -4.83 13.62 -10.00
N VAL A 19 -3.59 13.20 -10.22
CA VAL A 19 -3.22 11.78 -10.08
C VAL A 19 -3.34 11.46 -8.61
N VAL A 20 -4.43 10.81 -8.18
CA VAL A 20 -4.56 10.38 -6.78
C VAL A 20 -3.73 9.10 -6.62
N ALA A 21 -2.45 9.25 -6.28
CA ALA A 21 -1.57 8.10 -6.03
C ALA A 21 -1.75 7.49 -4.62
N GLY A 22 -2.58 8.09 -3.75
CA GLY A 22 -2.90 7.55 -2.42
C GLY A 22 -3.33 6.07 -2.45
N PRO A 23 -4.32 5.68 -3.28
CA PRO A 23 -4.70 4.29 -3.48
C PRO A 23 -3.56 3.38 -3.96
N LEU A 24 -2.67 3.89 -4.83
CA LEU A 24 -1.50 3.13 -5.29
C LEU A 24 -0.47 2.96 -4.16
N GLY A 25 -0.20 4.01 -3.39
CA GLY A 25 0.68 3.96 -2.22
C GLY A 25 0.14 3.00 -1.15
N TYR A 26 -1.17 3.01 -0.92
CA TYR A 26 -1.84 2.04 -0.05
C TYR A 26 -1.63 0.60 -0.55
N ALA A 27 -1.83 0.34 -1.84
CA ALA A 27 -1.63 -0.98 -2.42
C ALA A 27 -0.17 -1.48 -2.31
N ILE A 28 0.80 -0.59 -2.54
CA ILE A 28 2.23 -0.90 -2.38
C ILE A 28 2.54 -1.22 -0.91
N CYS A 29 2.04 -0.41 0.03
CA CYS A 29 2.23 -0.62 1.47
C CYS A 29 1.65 -1.98 1.91
N GLN A 30 0.41 -2.30 1.50
CA GLN A 30 -0.19 -3.60 1.79
C GLN A 30 0.60 -4.77 1.21
N THR A 31 1.12 -4.61 -0.01
CA THR A 31 1.98 -5.63 -0.64
C THR A 31 3.22 -5.90 0.20
N GLY A 32 3.86 -4.84 0.73
CA GLY A 32 4.98 -4.95 1.66
C GLY A 32 4.62 -5.67 2.96
N CYS A 33 3.50 -5.31 3.60
CA CYS A 33 3.03 -5.98 4.81
C CYS A 33 2.73 -7.47 4.57
N ASN A 34 2.15 -7.82 3.42
CA ASN A 34 1.92 -9.21 3.02
C ASN A 34 3.23 -9.97 2.78
N ALA A 35 4.24 -9.35 2.16
CA ALA A 35 5.55 -9.96 2.01
C ALA A 35 6.22 -10.24 3.38
N LEU A 36 6.07 -9.32 4.33
CA LEU A 36 6.58 -9.47 5.70
C LEU A 36 5.91 -10.64 6.44
N VAL A 37 4.58 -10.78 6.38
CA VAL A 37 3.93 -11.89 7.09
C VAL A 37 4.28 -13.23 6.47
N VAL A 38 4.43 -13.30 5.14
CA VAL A 38 4.90 -14.50 4.44
C VAL A 38 6.31 -14.89 4.91
N SER A 39 7.23 -13.94 5.04
CA SER A 39 8.58 -14.23 5.54
C SER A 39 8.60 -14.64 7.02
N CYS A 40 7.75 -14.03 7.85
CA CYS A 40 7.57 -14.40 9.26
C CYS A 40 7.09 -15.84 9.41
N TYR A 41 6.06 -16.22 8.65
CA TYR A 41 5.56 -17.60 8.60
C TYR A 41 6.62 -18.58 8.11
N ALA A 42 7.33 -18.25 7.03
CA ALA A 42 8.38 -19.09 6.48
C ALA A 42 9.53 -19.31 7.47
N GLY A 43 9.94 -18.25 8.19
CA GLY A 43 10.95 -18.34 9.25
C GLY A 43 10.50 -19.21 10.44
N ALA A 44 9.19 -19.32 10.66
CA ALA A 44 8.59 -20.21 11.65
C ALA A 44 8.31 -21.63 11.11
N GLY A 45 8.58 -21.91 9.84
CA GLY A 45 8.32 -23.21 9.21
C GLY A 45 6.87 -23.45 8.76
N PHE A 46 6.08 -22.38 8.60
CA PHE A 46 4.69 -22.44 8.16
C PHE A 46 4.50 -21.76 6.80
N THR A 47 3.44 -22.17 6.09
CA THR A 47 3.00 -21.51 4.85
C THR A 47 1.85 -20.55 5.16
N PHE A 48 2.01 -19.28 4.79
CA PHE A 48 0.96 -18.28 4.95
C PHE A 48 -0.28 -18.63 4.13
N GLY A 49 -1.47 -18.41 4.70
CA GLY A 49 -2.76 -18.72 4.06
C GLY A 49 -3.24 -20.17 4.23
N VAL A 50 -2.44 -21.06 4.83
CA VAL A 50 -2.88 -22.43 5.15
C VAL A 50 -3.59 -22.43 6.51
N ALA A 51 -4.81 -23.01 6.53
CA ALA A 51 -5.57 -23.18 7.77
C ALA A 51 -4.87 -24.21 8.67
N LEU A 52 -4.67 -23.84 9.94
CA LEU A 52 -4.11 -24.71 10.97
C LEU A 52 -5.22 -25.09 11.95
N PRO A 53 -5.25 -26.33 12.47
CA PRO A 53 -6.26 -26.75 13.44
C PRO A 53 -6.16 -25.95 14.76
N VAL A 54 -4.95 -25.52 15.12
CA VAL A 54 -4.67 -24.60 16.22
C VAL A 54 -3.59 -23.63 15.76
N ALA A 55 -3.79 -22.33 16.00
CA ALA A 55 -2.80 -21.30 15.65
C ALA A 55 -1.64 -21.30 16.67
N PRO A 56 -0.39 -21.59 16.27
CA PRO A 56 0.77 -21.45 17.13
C PRO A 56 0.98 -20.00 17.57
N ALA A 57 1.55 -19.78 18.76
CA ALA A 57 1.78 -18.43 19.30
C ALA A 57 2.61 -17.54 18.35
N VAL A 58 3.61 -18.11 17.66
CA VAL A 58 4.42 -17.38 16.67
C VAL A 58 3.58 -16.89 15.49
N ILE A 59 2.60 -17.67 15.05
CA ILE A 59 1.69 -17.32 13.95
C ILE A 59 0.71 -16.22 14.38
N VAL A 60 0.20 -16.30 15.61
CA VAL A 60 -0.61 -15.22 16.19
C VAL A 60 0.19 -13.91 16.23
N ALA A 61 1.46 -13.96 16.63
CA ALA A 61 2.34 -12.79 16.63
C ALA A 61 2.62 -12.24 15.21
N CYS A 62 2.91 -13.11 14.23
CA CYS A 62 3.08 -12.69 12.82
C CYS A 62 1.82 -11.96 12.30
N ASN A 63 0.63 -12.48 12.61
CA ASN A 63 -0.64 -11.86 12.19
C ASN A 63 -0.95 -10.55 12.93
N ALA A 64 -0.61 -10.46 14.22
CA ALA A 64 -0.74 -9.20 14.95
C ALA A 64 0.17 -8.10 14.35
N GLY A 65 1.38 -8.48 13.95
CA GLY A 65 2.31 -7.61 13.22
C GLY A 65 1.75 -7.17 11.86
N LEU A 66 1.20 -8.12 11.08
CA LEU A 66 0.51 -7.83 9.83
C LEU A 66 -0.63 -6.82 10.04
N GLY A 67 -1.51 -7.05 11.01
CA GLY A 67 -2.64 -6.16 11.30
C GLY A 67 -2.19 -4.74 11.66
N THR A 68 -1.14 -4.61 12.46
CA THR A 68 -0.54 -3.32 12.81
C THR A 68 0.04 -2.61 11.59
N CYS A 69 0.76 -3.34 10.74
CA CYS A 69 1.32 -2.83 9.49
C CYS A 69 0.22 -2.32 8.55
N MET A 70 -0.85 -3.11 8.38
CA MET A 70 -2.00 -2.76 7.53
C MET A 70 -2.77 -1.54 8.07
N ALA A 71 -2.93 -1.42 9.39
CA ALA A 71 -3.54 -0.25 10.01
C ALA A 71 -2.74 1.04 9.73
N ALA A 72 -1.41 0.97 9.75
CA ALA A 72 -0.56 2.09 9.37
C ALA A 72 -0.69 2.43 7.87
N CYS A 73 -0.79 1.42 7.00
CA CYS A 73 -1.01 1.64 5.57
C CYS A 73 -2.30 2.42 5.28
N ALA A 74 -3.35 2.30 6.10
CA ALA A 74 -4.62 3.00 5.86
C ALA A 74 -4.45 4.52 5.74
N VAL A 75 -3.48 5.12 6.44
CA VAL A 75 -3.19 6.56 6.35
C VAL A 75 -2.61 6.93 4.98
N VAL A 76 -1.90 6.00 4.34
CA VAL A 76 -1.29 6.18 3.01
C VAL A 76 -2.35 6.33 1.91
N ALA A 77 -3.55 5.76 2.12
CA ALA A 77 -4.66 5.90 1.18
C ALA A 77 -5.10 7.37 1.02
N PHE A 78 -4.87 8.20 2.04
CA PHE A 78 -5.28 9.60 2.08
C PHE A 78 -4.12 10.58 1.90
N SER A 79 -2.88 10.11 1.78
CA SER A 79 -1.74 10.99 1.54
C SER A 79 -1.76 11.58 0.12
N PRO A 80 -1.57 12.90 -0.04
CA PRO A 80 -1.41 13.54 -1.34
C PRO A 80 -0.12 13.06 -2.02
N THR A 81 -0.09 13.14 -3.35
CA THR A 81 1.07 12.79 -4.17
C THR A 81 2.33 13.54 -3.74
N LEU A 82 3.48 12.86 -3.87
CA LEU A 82 4.80 13.49 -3.89
C LEU A 82 4.82 14.73 -4.80
#